data_AF-A0A814NEY4-F1
#
_entry.id   AF-A0A814NEY4-F1
#
_cell.length_a   1.000
_cell.length_b   1.000
_cell.length_c   1.000
_cell.angle_alpha   90.00
_cell.angle_beta   90.00
_cell.angle_gamma   90.00
#
_symmetry.space_group_name_H-M   'P 1'
#
loop_
_entity.id
_entity.type
_entity.pdbx_description
1 polymer ?
#
loop_
_entity_poly.entity_id
_entity_poly.type
_entity_poly.pdbx_seq_one_letter_code
_entity_poly.pdbx_strand_id
1 'polypeptide(L)'
;MSDHRWKNQQYNFDNLGRALLTLFVLALKDGWIPRMYNDIDAVSVEMQPIKNYNEATLIYFISFILIVSFFLLNMFAGIIIKSFHDCHAQQELEEEARNKVKRAKKNERQQRLIRELPYYTRFPLWRKCLHDVYVSKYFDLIITAIIILNVVTMSLEYYSMPSDLYKFLEYCNYAFTVVFLLEFIWKIVTLGPSRYFKDKWNQLDLFIVLLSIAGIVIDKMLSRHILPINPILILFKLLKIATGVRALLDTVVHSLPQIGNLGLLFFLFFFIFTTLGVELFGKLECSEEQLCSGLNKHAHFKNFGMTLLTLFRIATGDN
;
A
#
# COMPACT_ATOMS: atom_id res chain seq x y z
N MET A 1 -5.83 -44.49 -26.63
CA MET A 1 -4.99 -45.13 -25.60
C MET A 1 -4.58 -44.04 -24.63
N SER A 2 -4.99 -44.13 -23.37
CA SER A 2 -4.52 -43.22 -22.32
C SER A 2 -3.04 -43.50 -22.05
N ASP A 3 -2.19 -42.49 -22.23
CA ASP A 3 -0.75 -42.57 -21.98
C ASP A 3 -0.50 -42.50 -20.47
N HIS A 4 -0.43 -43.67 -19.82
CA HIS A 4 -0.13 -43.78 -18.39
C HIS A 4 1.39 -43.88 -18.20
N ARG A 5 1.96 -42.90 -17.48
CA ARG A 5 3.40 -42.87 -17.16
C ARG A 5 3.61 -42.80 -15.65
N TRP A 6 4.52 -43.61 -15.14
CA TRP A 6 5.03 -43.47 -13.77
C TRP A 6 5.91 -42.22 -13.69
N LYS A 7 5.51 -41.27 -12.85
CA LYS A 7 6.26 -40.02 -12.61
C LYS A 7 6.61 -39.91 -11.14
N ASN A 8 7.89 -39.66 -10.85
CA ASN A 8 8.33 -39.33 -9.50
C ASN A 8 7.92 -37.87 -9.17
N GLN A 9 7.61 -37.62 -7.90
CA GLN A 9 7.32 -36.27 -7.41
C GLN A 9 8.61 -35.43 -7.39
N GLN A 10 8.50 -34.15 -7.73
CA GLN A 10 9.64 -33.22 -7.77
C GLN A 10 10.24 -32.98 -6.37
N TYR A 11 9.38 -32.89 -5.36
CA TYR A 11 9.74 -32.77 -3.95
C TYR A 11 9.46 -34.11 -3.29
N ASN A 12 10.52 -34.78 -2.81
CA ASN A 12 10.45 -36.11 -2.23
C ASN A 12 11.54 -36.30 -1.16
N PHE A 13 11.50 -37.45 -0.50
CA PHE A 13 12.41 -37.83 0.59
C PHE A 13 13.41 -38.94 0.18
N ASP A 14 13.68 -39.10 -1.12
CA ASP A 14 14.52 -40.20 -1.64
C ASP A 14 15.97 -40.13 -1.14
N ASN A 15 16.49 -38.90 -0.99
CA ASN A 15 17.87 -38.63 -0.60
C ASN A 15 17.94 -37.43 0.35
N LEU A 16 19.00 -37.34 1.16
CA LEU A 16 19.19 -36.25 2.12
C LEU A 16 19.04 -34.86 1.50
N GLY A 17 19.63 -34.62 0.32
CA GLY A 17 19.53 -33.31 -0.35
C GLY A 17 18.11 -32.95 -0.80
N ARG A 18 17.36 -33.93 -1.34
CA ARG A 18 15.96 -33.72 -1.75
C ARG A 18 15.04 -33.59 -0.54
N ALA A 19 15.29 -34.36 0.51
CA ALA A 19 14.60 -34.23 1.79
C ALA A 19 14.81 -32.84 2.40
N LEU A 20 16.05 -32.34 2.44
CA LEU A 20 16.35 -30.98 2.91
C LEU A 20 15.66 -29.90 2.07
N LEU A 21 15.63 -30.05 0.74
CA LEU A 21 14.90 -29.13 -0.13
C LEU A 21 13.39 -29.15 0.15
N THR A 22 12.82 -30.34 0.31
CA THR A 22 11.40 -30.52 0.63
C THR A 22 11.07 -29.89 1.99
N LEU A 23 11.89 -30.14 3.02
CA LEU A 23 11.75 -29.54 4.35
C LEU A 23 11.94 -28.02 4.34
N PHE A 24 12.83 -27.50 3.52
CA PHE A 24 13.01 -26.05 3.33
C PHE A 24 11.74 -25.41 2.76
N VAL A 25 11.15 -25.99 1.71
CA VAL A 25 9.88 -25.50 1.14
C VAL A 25 8.73 -25.60 2.13
N LEU A 26 8.68 -26.68 2.93
CA LEU A 26 7.69 -26.84 4.01
C LEU A 26 7.89 -25.79 5.12
N ALA A 27 9.13 -25.45 5.47
CA ALA A 27 9.44 -24.39 6.43
C ALA A 27 8.98 -23.01 5.95
N LEU A 28 9.03 -22.77 4.63
CA LEU A 28 8.49 -21.57 3.99
C LEU A 28 6.95 -21.56 3.90
N LYS A 29 6.28 -22.66 4.26
CA LYS A 29 4.82 -22.87 4.16
C LYS A 29 4.27 -22.70 2.74
N ASP A 30 5.13 -22.85 1.76
CA ASP A 30 4.76 -22.75 0.36
C ASP A 30 4.33 -24.14 -0.13
N GLY A 31 3.16 -24.23 -0.78
CA GLY A 31 2.58 -25.45 -1.40
C GLY A 31 2.64 -26.74 -0.55
N TRP A 32 2.61 -26.64 0.78
CA TRP A 32 2.76 -27.79 1.68
C TRP A 32 1.58 -28.76 1.62
N ILE A 33 0.38 -28.28 1.26
CA ILE A 33 -0.86 -29.08 1.25
C ILE A 33 -0.80 -30.22 0.21
N PRO A 34 -0.52 -29.98 -1.09
CA PRO A 34 -0.37 -31.07 -2.06
C PRO A 34 0.70 -32.09 -1.67
N ARG A 35 1.81 -31.64 -1.09
CA ARG A 35 2.92 -32.51 -0.65
C ARG A 35 2.49 -33.41 0.50
N MET A 36 1.82 -32.85 1.49
CA MET A 36 1.25 -33.60 2.61
C MET A 36 0.25 -34.67 2.12
N TYR A 37 -0.63 -34.33 1.17
CA TYR A 37 -1.57 -35.31 0.61
C TYR A 37 -0.86 -36.45 -0.12
N ASN A 38 0.19 -36.16 -0.90
CA ASN A 38 0.98 -37.20 -1.57
C ASN A 38 1.58 -38.20 -0.57
N ASP A 39 2.02 -37.73 0.60
CA ASP A 39 2.63 -38.58 1.62
C ASP A 39 1.60 -39.30 2.53
N ILE A 40 0.39 -38.76 2.66
CA ILE A 40 -0.75 -39.48 3.28
C ILE A 40 -1.19 -40.65 2.40
N ASP A 41 -1.13 -40.49 1.08
CA ASP A 41 -1.55 -41.51 0.12
C ASP A 41 -0.45 -42.57 -0.14
N ALA A 42 0.75 -42.39 0.42
CA ALA A 42 1.89 -43.30 0.23
C ALA A 42 1.70 -44.64 0.97
N VAL A 43 1.92 -45.75 0.27
CA VAL A 43 1.69 -47.11 0.78
C VAL A 43 2.99 -47.87 1.05
N SER A 44 3.75 -48.13 -0.01
CA SER A 44 5.03 -48.86 0.03
C SER A 44 5.85 -48.54 -1.22
N VAL A 45 7.11 -48.93 -1.21
CA VAL A 45 8.02 -48.82 -2.36
C VAL A 45 7.43 -49.57 -3.56
N GLU A 46 7.46 -48.95 -4.74
CA GLU A 46 6.93 -49.50 -6.02
C GLU A 46 5.41 -49.78 -6.05
N MET A 47 4.63 -49.24 -5.10
CA MET A 47 3.17 -49.35 -5.12
C MET A 47 2.48 -48.02 -5.45
N GLN A 48 1.37 -48.11 -6.18
CA GLN A 48 0.54 -46.95 -6.51
C GLN A 48 -0.05 -46.36 -5.21
N PRO A 49 -0.03 -45.02 -5.03
CA PRO A 49 -0.65 -44.38 -3.88
C PRO A 49 -2.15 -44.72 -3.77
N ILE A 50 -2.61 -44.96 -2.54
CA ILE A 50 -4.01 -45.21 -2.20
C ILE A 50 -4.48 -44.06 -1.32
N LYS A 51 -5.62 -43.45 -1.69
CA LYS A 51 -6.16 -42.30 -0.99
C LYS A 51 -6.36 -42.59 0.51
N ASN A 52 -5.84 -41.72 1.37
CA ASN A 52 -5.97 -41.78 2.83
C ASN A 52 -5.43 -43.09 3.46
N TYR A 53 -4.35 -43.65 2.91
CA TYR A 53 -3.77 -44.88 3.47
C TYR A 53 -3.13 -44.66 4.84
N ASN A 54 -2.30 -43.62 4.99
CA ASN A 54 -1.57 -43.33 6.21
C ASN A 54 -1.85 -41.91 6.72
N GLU A 55 -3.01 -41.73 7.35
CA GLU A 55 -3.43 -40.44 7.92
C GLU A 55 -2.53 -39.95 9.06
N ALA A 56 -1.77 -40.84 9.72
CA ALA A 56 -0.86 -40.48 10.80
C ALA A 56 0.31 -39.59 10.34
N THR A 57 0.67 -39.65 9.05
CA THR A 57 1.69 -38.78 8.43
C THR A 57 1.34 -37.29 8.57
N LEU A 58 0.07 -36.95 8.70
CA LEU A 58 -0.39 -35.58 8.99
C LEU A 58 0.29 -34.99 10.23
N ILE A 59 0.47 -35.80 11.28
CA ILE A 59 1.05 -35.36 12.55
C ILE A 59 2.50 -34.91 12.33
N TYR A 60 3.25 -35.60 11.48
CA TYR A 60 4.61 -35.21 11.13
C TYR A 60 4.64 -33.83 10.46
N PHE A 61 3.81 -33.61 9.44
CA PHE A 61 3.77 -32.33 8.72
C PHE A 61 3.34 -31.16 9.61
N ILE A 62 2.26 -31.34 10.39
CA ILE A 62 1.76 -30.30 11.28
C ILE A 62 2.78 -30.00 12.38
N SER A 63 3.33 -31.02 13.03
CA SER A 63 4.32 -30.82 14.11
C SER A 63 5.59 -30.15 13.59
N PHE A 64 6.10 -30.56 12.43
CA PHE A 64 7.26 -29.93 11.78
C PHE A 64 6.98 -28.45 11.48
N ILE A 65 5.85 -28.13 10.85
CA ILE A 65 5.48 -26.75 10.52
C ILE A 65 5.33 -25.91 11.79
N LEU A 66 4.68 -26.44 12.85
CA LEU A 66 4.52 -25.71 14.11
C LEU A 66 5.86 -25.45 14.80
N ILE A 67 6.70 -26.47 14.93
CA ILE A 67 8.01 -26.36 15.59
C ILE A 67 8.89 -25.39 14.81
N VAL A 68 9.07 -25.60 13.51
CA VAL A 68 9.96 -24.79 12.68
C VAL A 68 9.43 -23.36 12.56
N SER A 69 8.13 -23.17 12.37
CA SER A 69 7.55 -21.82 12.35
C SER A 69 7.72 -21.11 13.68
N PHE A 70 7.58 -21.80 14.81
CA PHE A 70 7.79 -21.19 16.12
C PHE A 70 9.25 -20.76 16.31
N PHE A 71 10.20 -21.65 16.01
CA PHE A 71 11.62 -21.35 16.15
C PHE A 71 12.09 -20.25 15.19
N LEU A 72 11.72 -20.32 13.90
CA LEU A 72 12.12 -19.32 12.91
C LEU A 72 11.58 -17.93 13.27
N LEU A 73 10.30 -17.84 13.66
CA LEU A 73 9.68 -16.57 13.99
C LEU A 73 10.30 -15.97 15.27
N ASN A 74 10.53 -16.79 16.30
CA ASN A 74 11.17 -16.34 17.53
C ASN A 74 12.65 -15.94 17.34
N MET A 75 13.41 -16.72 16.57
CA MET A 75 14.80 -16.39 16.27
C MET A 75 14.90 -15.09 15.47
N PHE A 76 14.08 -14.94 14.43
CA PHE A 76 14.08 -13.76 13.56
C PHE A 76 13.59 -12.52 14.31
N ALA A 77 12.48 -12.62 15.04
CA ALA A 77 11.98 -11.53 15.87
C ALA A 77 13.01 -11.13 16.93
N GLY A 78 13.67 -12.10 17.60
CA GLY A 78 14.71 -11.82 18.57
C GLY A 78 15.90 -11.05 17.98
N ILE A 79 16.38 -11.45 16.80
CA ILE A 79 17.49 -10.77 16.12
C ILE A 79 17.08 -9.37 15.67
N ILE A 80 15.89 -9.23 15.07
CA ILE A 80 15.40 -7.92 14.62
C ILE A 80 15.18 -6.98 15.78
N ILE A 81 14.51 -7.42 16.85
CA ILE A 81 14.24 -6.58 18.02
C ILE A 81 15.56 -6.12 18.64
N LYS A 82 16.53 -7.02 18.77
CA LYS A 82 17.87 -6.65 19.26
C LYS A 82 18.52 -5.61 18.36
N SER A 83 18.58 -5.85 17.05
CA SER A 83 19.17 -4.91 16.10
C SER A 83 18.44 -3.57 16.06
N PHE A 84 17.13 -3.58 16.22
CA PHE A 84 16.31 -2.37 16.22
C PHE A 84 16.51 -1.58 17.50
N HIS A 85 16.57 -2.25 18.65
CA HIS A 85 16.86 -1.63 19.94
C HIS A 85 18.27 -1.01 19.94
N ASP A 86 19.26 -1.72 19.41
CA ASP A 86 20.65 -1.23 19.29
C ASP A 86 20.71 0.00 18.36
N CYS A 87 20.01 -0.04 17.22
CA CYS A 87 19.93 1.09 16.29
C CYS A 87 19.19 2.30 16.88
N HIS A 88 18.06 2.06 17.56
CA HIS A 88 17.27 3.11 18.19
C HIS A 88 18.06 3.83 19.28
N ALA A 89 18.79 3.09 20.12
CA ALA A 89 19.63 3.67 21.15
C ALA A 89 20.73 4.59 20.57
N GLN A 90 21.32 4.21 19.44
CA GLN A 90 22.29 5.05 18.73
C GLN A 90 21.63 6.29 18.13
N GLN A 91 20.47 6.13 17.48
CA GLN A 91 19.73 7.23 16.89
C GLN A 91 19.25 8.25 17.94
N GLU A 92 18.76 7.81 19.10
CA GLU A 92 18.33 8.70 20.18
C GLU A 92 19.49 9.60 20.66
N LEU A 93 20.68 9.04 20.85
CA LEU A 93 21.86 9.81 21.26
C LEU A 93 22.25 10.86 20.20
N GLU A 94 22.23 10.49 18.93
CA GLU A 94 22.52 11.41 17.82
C GLU A 94 21.43 12.48 17.66
N GLU A 95 20.16 12.10 17.77
CA GLU A 95 19.02 13.00 17.69
C GLU A 95 18.99 13.97 18.87
N GLU A 96 19.29 13.52 20.08
CA GLU A 96 19.40 14.40 21.25
C GLU A 96 20.47 15.46 21.05
N ALA A 97 21.66 15.06 20.59
CA ALA A 97 22.74 16.00 20.28
C ALA A 97 22.29 17.01 19.21
N ARG A 98 21.66 16.53 18.13
CA ARG A 98 21.14 17.37 17.05
C ARG A 98 20.01 18.31 17.51
N ASN A 99 19.12 17.82 18.37
CA ASN A 99 17.99 18.57 18.89
C ASN A 99 18.42 19.63 19.88
N LYS A 100 19.45 19.38 20.71
CA LYS A 100 20.10 20.41 21.56
C LYS A 100 20.64 21.56 20.70
N VAL A 101 21.35 21.26 19.62
CA VAL A 101 21.87 22.27 18.67
C VAL A 101 20.74 23.03 17.96
N LYS A 102 19.70 22.33 17.48
CA LYS A 102 18.54 22.97 16.84
C LYS A 102 17.74 23.84 17.82
N ARG A 103 17.56 23.41 19.06
CA ARG A 103 16.86 24.16 20.12
C ARG A 103 17.60 25.45 20.46
N ALA A 104 18.93 25.42 20.57
CA ALA A 104 19.75 26.62 20.75
C ALA A 104 19.52 27.64 19.61
N LYS A 105 19.64 27.20 18.35
CA LYS A 105 19.40 28.06 17.17
C LYS A 105 17.94 28.54 17.05
N LYS A 106 16.97 27.71 17.45
CA LYS A 106 15.54 28.09 17.43
C LYS A 106 15.24 29.12 18.51
N ASN A 107 15.78 28.97 19.71
CA ASN A 107 15.63 29.96 20.79
C ASN A 107 16.22 31.31 20.37
N GLU A 108 17.38 31.35 19.72
CA GLU A 108 17.96 32.58 19.16
C GLU A 108 17.06 33.21 18.08
N ARG A 109 16.50 32.42 17.16
CA ARG A 109 15.57 32.92 16.13
C ARG A 109 14.25 33.37 16.71
N GLN A 110 13.75 32.67 17.72
CA GLN A 110 12.48 32.95 18.37
C GLN A 110 12.60 34.23 19.23
N GLN A 111 13.75 34.45 19.88
CA GLN A 111 14.07 35.73 20.51
C GLN A 111 14.07 36.90 19.50
N ARG A 112 14.48 36.67 18.24
CA ARG A 112 14.38 37.69 17.17
C ARG A 112 12.93 37.92 16.70
N LEU A 113 12.12 36.87 16.62
CA LEU A 113 10.72 36.93 16.17
C LEU A 113 9.74 37.45 17.24
N ILE A 114 9.99 37.25 18.53
CA ILE A 114 9.17 37.82 19.62
C ILE A 114 9.21 39.36 19.61
N ARG A 115 10.24 39.95 18.99
CA ARG A 115 10.31 41.40 18.71
C ARG A 115 9.38 41.87 17.60
N GLU A 116 8.88 40.97 16.74
CA GLU A 116 7.92 41.31 15.69
C GLU A 116 6.49 41.11 16.19
N LEU A 117 5.67 42.16 16.09
CA LEU A 117 4.26 42.12 16.47
C LEU A 117 3.52 41.02 15.69
N PRO A 118 2.63 40.26 16.35
CA PRO A 118 1.87 39.21 15.69
C PRO A 118 1.05 39.75 14.50
N TYR A 119 1.14 39.05 13.36
CA TYR A 119 0.57 39.44 12.06
C TYR A 119 -0.92 39.84 12.09
N TYR A 120 -1.70 39.29 13.03
CA TYR A 120 -3.13 39.52 13.20
C TYR A 120 -3.49 40.84 13.89
N THR A 121 -2.50 41.61 14.35
CA THR A 121 -2.72 42.91 15.01
C THR A 121 -3.26 43.98 14.07
N ARG A 122 -3.11 43.83 12.75
CA ARG A 122 -3.57 44.81 11.74
C ARG A 122 -4.89 44.48 11.03
N PHE A 123 -5.62 43.44 11.44
CA PHE A 123 -6.88 43.09 10.77
C PHE A 123 -8.08 43.93 11.23
N PRO A 124 -8.99 44.31 10.30
CA PRO A 124 -10.28 44.90 10.64
C PRO A 124 -11.15 43.92 11.45
N LEU A 125 -12.03 44.44 12.31
CA LEU A 125 -12.83 43.67 13.28
C LEU A 125 -13.63 42.52 12.63
N TRP A 126 -14.22 42.74 11.46
CA TRP A 126 -14.99 41.72 10.73
C TRP A 126 -14.13 40.52 10.29
N ARG A 127 -12.86 40.75 9.97
CA ARG A 127 -11.92 39.69 9.57
C ARG A 127 -11.39 38.90 10.77
N LYS A 128 -11.31 39.51 11.96
CA LYS A 128 -11.02 38.80 13.21
C LYS A 128 -12.16 37.86 13.60
N CYS A 129 -13.41 38.31 13.54
CA CYS A 129 -14.56 37.43 13.80
C CYS A 129 -14.60 36.22 12.85
N LEU A 130 -14.36 36.42 11.55
CA LEU A 130 -14.30 35.31 10.58
C LEU A 130 -13.13 34.35 10.86
N HIS A 131 -12.01 34.87 11.33
CA HIS A 131 -10.85 34.07 11.72
C HIS A 131 -11.16 33.25 13.00
N ASP A 132 -11.85 33.84 13.97
CA ASP A 132 -12.23 33.14 15.21
C ASP A 132 -13.23 32.00 14.93
N VAL A 133 -14.15 32.19 13.98
CA VAL A 133 -15.05 31.13 13.51
C VAL A 133 -14.27 30.03 12.79
N TYR A 134 -13.32 30.38 11.91
CA TYR A 134 -12.48 29.42 11.20
C TYR A 134 -11.60 28.58 12.14
N VAL A 135 -11.10 29.18 13.23
CA VAL A 135 -10.27 28.49 14.23
C VAL A 135 -11.11 27.65 15.19
N SER A 136 -12.44 27.78 15.15
CA SER A 136 -13.32 27.02 16.04
C SER A 136 -13.32 25.53 15.70
N LYS A 137 -13.18 24.68 16.73
CA LYS A 137 -13.22 23.20 16.59
C LYS A 137 -14.52 22.69 15.97
N TYR A 138 -15.62 23.44 16.12
CA TYR A 138 -16.92 23.07 15.56
C TYR A 138 -16.94 23.17 14.04
N PHE A 139 -16.30 24.20 13.47
CA PHE A 139 -16.19 24.35 12.02
C PHE A 139 -15.42 23.18 11.41
N ASP A 140 -14.26 22.83 11.99
CA ASP A 140 -13.46 21.68 11.56
C ASP A 140 -14.24 20.35 11.66
N LEU A 141 -15.02 20.16 12.74
CA LEU A 141 -15.86 18.98 12.93
C LEU A 141 -16.96 18.88 11.87
N ILE A 142 -17.61 19.99 11.54
CA ILE A 142 -18.66 20.04 10.50
C ILE A 142 -18.06 19.71 9.13
N ILE A 143 -16.94 20.32 8.76
CA ILE A 143 -16.28 20.03 7.48
C ILE A 143 -15.84 18.56 7.42
N THR A 144 -15.31 18.03 8.50
CA THR A 144 -14.93 16.61 8.59
C THR A 144 -16.14 15.69 8.44
N ALA A 145 -17.27 16.00 9.08
CA ALA A 145 -18.51 15.23 8.94
C ALA A 145 -19.03 15.24 7.48
N ILE A 146 -18.93 16.38 6.79
CA ILE A 146 -19.33 16.51 5.37
C ILE A 146 -18.39 15.70 4.47
N ILE A 147 -17.09 15.67 4.75
CA ILE A 147 -16.14 14.81 4.02
C ILE A 147 -16.51 13.34 4.20
N ILE A 148 -16.79 12.90 5.43
CA ILE A 148 -17.19 11.51 5.70
C ILE A 148 -18.48 11.17 4.97
N LEU A 149 -19.49 12.06 5.01
CA LEU A 149 -20.75 11.85 4.31
C LEU A 149 -20.55 11.74 2.80
N ASN A 150 -19.66 12.57 2.22
CA ASN A 150 -19.30 12.49 0.81
C ASN A 150 -18.67 11.12 0.47
N VAL A 151 -17.73 10.64 1.28
CA VAL A 151 -17.10 9.32 1.09
C VAL A 151 -18.15 8.20 1.13
N VAL A 152 -19.10 8.28 2.06
CA VAL A 152 -20.23 7.33 2.12
C VAL A 152 -21.05 7.40 0.84
N THR A 153 -21.40 8.59 0.34
CA THR A 153 -22.15 8.71 -0.92
C THR A 153 -21.38 8.13 -2.11
N MET A 154 -20.06 8.31 -2.19
CA MET A 154 -19.24 7.70 -3.23
C MET A 154 -19.23 6.17 -3.14
N SER A 155 -19.25 5.62 -1.92
CA SER A 155 -19.27 4.17 -1.72
C SER A 155 -20.61 3.51 -2.08
N LEU A 156 -21.69 4.28 -2.24
CA LEU A 156 -23.01 3.77 -2.62
C LEU A 156 -23.13 3.54 -4.13
N GLU A 157 -22.22 4.05 -4.95
CA GLU A 157 -22.21 3.81 -6.39
C GLU A 157 -21.93 2.33 -6.70
N TYR A 158 -22.81 1.69 -7.49
CA TYR A 158 -22.65 0.29 -7.88
C TYR A 158 -23.00 0.06 -9.36
N TYR A 159 -22.49 -1.04 -9.91
CA TYR A 159 -22.69 -1.39 -11.31
C TYR A 159 -24.16 -1.69 -11.63
N SER A 160 -24.72 -1.04 -12.65
CA SER A 160 -26.13 -1.17 -13.07
C SER A 160 -27.15 -0.66 -12.04
N MET A 161 -26.93 0.53 -11.49
CA MET A 161 -27.83 1.21 -10.56
C MET A 161 -29.09 1.79 -11.24
N PRO A 162 -30.26 1.82 -10.58
CA PRO A 162 -31.45 2.49 -11.09
C PRO A 162 -31.22 3.99 -11.29
N SER A 163 -31.86 4.55 -12.33
CA SER A 163 -31.68 5.94 -12.76
C SER A 163 -31.99 6.97 -11.67
N ASP A 164 -32.91 6.66 -10.76
CA ASP A 164 -33.32 7.61 -9.71
C ASP A 164 -32.25 7.76 -8.63
N LEU A 165 -31.62 6.66 -8.25
CA LEU A 165 -30.54 6.66 -7.27
C LEU A 165 -29.29 7.33 -7.87
N TYR A 166 -29.00 7.07 -9.16
CA TYR A 166 -27.93 7.74 -9.88
C TYR A 166 -28.09 9.27 -9.88
N LYS A 167 -29.28 9.77 -10.23
CA LYS A 167 -29.58 11.21 -10.20
C LYS A 167 -29.47 11.80 -8.79
N PHE A 168 -29.95 11.08 -7.77
CA PHE A 168 -29.83 11.52 -6.38
C PHE A 168 -28.36 11.67 -5.96
N LEU A 169 -27.52 10.66 -6.24
CA LEU A 169 -26.08 10.69 -5.98
C LEU A 169 -25.38 11.82 -6.74
N GLU A 170 -25.79 12.08 -7.99
CA GLU A 170 -25.29 13.21 -8.79
C GLU A 170 -25.58 14.56 -8.13
N TYR A 171 -26.82 14.78 -7.65
CA TYR A 171 -27.18 16.01 -6.93
C TYR A 171 -26.42 16.14 -5.60
N CYS A 172 -26.24 15.06 -4.85
CA CYS A 172 -25.39 15.05 -3.66
C CYS A 172 -23.95 15.47 -3.98
N ASN A 173 -23.39 14.95 -5.08
CA ASN A 173 -22.04 15.27 -5.54
C ASN A 173 -21.88 16.76 -5.90
N TYR A 174 -22.91 17.37 -6.52
CA TYR A 174 -22.95 18.81 -6.73
C TYR A 174 -23.01 19.60 -5.42
N ALA A 175 -23.87 19.19 -4.49
CA ALA A 175 -24.01 19.84 -3.18
C ALA A 175 -22.68 19.83 -2.40
N PHE A 176 -21.98 18.69 -2.33
CA PHE A 176 -20.66 18.62 -1.69
C PHE A 176 -19.61 19.51 -2.36
N THR A 177 -19.63 19.58 -3.69
CA THR A 177 -18.69 20.44 -4.44
C THR A 177 -18.92 21.92 -4.11
N VAL A 178 -20.18 22.35 -3.98
CA VAL A 178 -20.52 23.71 -3.55
C VAL A 178 -20.05 23.97 -2.12
N VAL A 179 -20.24 23.03 -1.20
CA VAL A 179 -19.77 23.17 0.19
C VAL A 179 -18.24 23.33 0.24
N PHE A 180 -17.48 22.52 -0.50
CA PHE A 180 -16.02 22.65 -0.55
C PHE A 180 -15.56 23.94 -1.23
N LEU A 181 -16.31 24.45 -2.21
CA LEU A 181 -16.05 25.76 -2.80
C LEU A 181 -16.26 26.89 -1.78
N LEU A 182 -17.33 26.81 -0.99
CA LEU A 182 -17.59 27.78 0.08
C LEU A 182 -16.51 27.72 1.17
N GLU A 183 -16.09 26.51 1.57
CA GLU A 183 -14.97 26.30 2.50
C GLU A 183 -13.68 26.99 1.98
N PHE A 184 -13.37 26.80 0.70
CA PHE A 184 -12.23 27.41 0.03
C PHE A 184 -12.29 28.94 0.04
N ILE A 185 -13.43 29.51 -0.37
CA ILE A 185 -13.64 30.97 -0.39
C ILE A 185 -13.46 31.53 1.03
N TRP A 186 -14.05 30.86 2.03
CA TRP A 186 -13.91 31.26 3.43
C TRP A 186 -12.44 31.29 3.86
N LYS A 187 -11.67 30.23 3.56
CA LYS A 187 -10.22 30.14 3.86
C LYS A 187 -9.41 31.27 3.23
N ILE A 188 -9.70 31.66 1.99
CA ILE A 188 -9.00 32.78 1.34
C ILE A 188 -9.33 34.11 2.02
N VAL A 189 -10.59 34.35 2.37
CA VAL A 189 -11.03 35.61 3.01
C VAL A 189 -10.42 35.76 4.40
N THR A 190 -10.34 34.69 5.19
CA THR A 190 -9.76 34.73 6.54
C THR A 190 -8.24 34.87 6.50
N LEU A 191 -7.54 33.97 5.81
CA LEU A 191 -6.07 33.88 5.84
C LEU A 191 -5.39 34.87 4.88
N GLY A 192 -6.08 35.29 3.83
CA GLY A 192 -5.51 36.09 2.74
C GLY A 192 -4.69 35.24 1.75
N PRO A 193 -4.61 35.66 0.47
CA PRO A 193 -4.04 34.84 -0.61
C PRO A 193 -2.57 34.49 -0.38
N SER A 194 -1.73 35.45 0.04
CA SER A 194 -0.30 35.22 0.24
C SER A 194 0.02 34.13 1.27
N ARG A 195 -0.78 34.02 2.33
CA ARG A 195 -0.57 33.00 3.36
C ARG A 195 -1.21 31.67 2.97
N TYR A 196 -2.38 31.71 2.33
CA TYR A 196 -3.07 30.53 1.83
C TYR A 196 -2.16 29.69 0.90
N PHE A 197 -1.53 30.34 -0.08
CA PHE A 197 -0.63 29.66 -1.03
C PHE A 197 0.71 29.24 -0.42
N LYS A 198 1.04 29.59 0.82
CA LYS A 198 2.28 29.15 1.46
C LYS A 198 2.14 27.77 2.12
N ASP A 199 0.93 27.38 2.50
CA ASP A 199 0.65 26.10 3.14
C ASP A 199 0.30 25.04 2.08
N LYS A 200 1.08 23.96 2.02
CA LYS A 200 0.91 22.87 1.04
C LYS A 200 -0.45 22.19 1.16
N TRP A 201 -0.99 22.11 2.37
CA TRP A 201 -2.29 21.47 2.59
C TRP A 201 -3.45 22.32 2.08
N ASN A 202 -3.34 23.63 2.18
CA ASN A 202 -4.29 24.55 1.57
C ASN A 202 -4.17 24.51 0.04
N GLN A 203 -2.97 24.37 -0.52
CA GLN A 203 -2.80 24.16 -1.97
C GLN A 203 -3.48 22.87 -2.44
N LEU A 204 -3.41 21.79 -1.66
CA LEU A 204 -4.11 20.54 -1.94
C LEU A 204 -5.62 20.72 -1.88
N ASP A 205 -6.15 21.46 -0.90
CA ASP A 205 -7.57 21.81 -0.83
C ASP A 205 -8.06 22.56 -2.08
N LEU A 206 -7.30 23.56 -2.53
CA LEU A 206 -7.57 24.28 -3.79
C LEU A 206 -7.59 23.31 -4.98
N PHE A 207 -6.58 22.46 -5.08
CA PHE A 207 -6.46 21.50 -6.17
C PHE A 207 -7.69 20.58 -6.25
N ILE A 208 -8.17 20.09 -5.10
CA ILE A 208 -9.38 19.24 -5.05
C ILE A 208 -10.63 20.01 -5.51
N VAL A 209 -10.79 21.28 -5.09
CA VAL A 209 -11.94 22.10 -5.52
C VAL A 209 -11.90 22.34 -7.04
N LEU A 210 -10.73 22.68 -7.58
CA LEU A 210 -10.55 22.88 -9.02
C LEU A 210 -10.83 21.60 -9.81
N LEU A 211 -10.32 20.46 -9.34
CA LEU A 211 -10.54 19.17 -9.98
C LEU A 211 -12.01 18.75 -9.94
N SER A 212 -12.71 19.05 -8.85
CA SER A 212 -14.15 18.79 -8.70
C SER A 212 -14.98 19.63 -9.67
N ILE A 213 -14.64 20.91 -9.86
CA ILE A 213 -15.29 21.77 -10.85
C ILE A 213 -14.98 21.29 -12.27
N ALA A 214 -13.72 20.96 -12.55
CA ALA A 214 -13.30 20.43 -13.84
C ALA A 214 -14.03 19.13 -14.20
N GLY A 215 -14.21 18.22 -13.24
CA GLY A 215 -14.97 16.99 -13.44
C GLY A 215 -16.42 17.25 -13.87
N ILE A 216 -17.11 18.18 -13.22
CA ILE A 216 -18.48 18.57 -13.58
C ILE A 216 -18.54 19.21 -14.96
N VAL A 217 -17.61 20.10 -15.28
CA VAL A 217 -17.56 20.80 -16.58
C VAL A 217 -17.26 19.80 -17.71
N ILE A 218 -16.34 18.86 -17.49
CA ILE A 218 -16.01 17.80 -18.42
C ILE A 218 -17.23 16.91 -18.65
N ASP A 219 -17.93 16.48 -17.60
CA ASP A 219 -19.11 15.61 -17.73
C ASP A 219 -20.24 16.25 -18.58
N LYS A 220 -20.45 17.56 -18.42
CA LYS A 220 -21.40 18.35 -19.22
C LYS A 220 -20.94 18.61 -20.66
N MET A 221 -19.64 18.72 -20.91
CA MET A 221 -19.08 19.00 -22.24
C MET A 221 -18.86 17.73 -23.07
N LEU A 222 -18.45 16.64 -22.42
CA LEU A 222 -18.05 15.38 -23.04
C LEU A 222 -19.18 14.33 -23.01
N SER A 223 -20.45 14.73 -22.96
CA SER A 223 -21.62 13.84 -22.95
C SER A 223 -21.73 12.84 -24.12
N ARG A 224 -20.70 12.64 -24.94
CA ARG A 224 -20.57 11.57 -25.94
C ARG A 224 -19.15 10.97 -25.98
N HIS A 225 -19.03 9.82 -25.31
CA HIS A 225 -18.29 8.63 -25.74
C HIS A 225 -16.77 8.49 -25.70
N ILE A 226 -15.95 9.48 -25.34
CA ILE A 226 -14.51 9.30 -25.62
C ILE A 226 -13.68 8.80 -24.41
N LEU A 227 -13.92 9.24 -23.18
CA LEU A 227 -13.19 8.71 -22.00
C LEU A 227 -14.00 8.86 -20.69
N PRO A 228 -14.18 7.80 -19.88
CA PRO A 228 -14.76 7.91 -18.53
C PRO A 228 -13.71 8.49 -17.58
N ILE A 229 -13.43 9.80 -17.69
CA ILE A 229 -12.48 10.52 -16.82
C ILE A 229 -13.16 10.90 -15.50
N ASN A 230 -14.49 11.08 -15.51
CA ASN A 230 -15.28 11.53 -14.36
C ASN A 230 -15.06 10.66 -13.09
N PRO A 231 -15.08 9.31 -13.15
CA PRO A 231 -14.86 8.47 -11.96
C PRO A 231 -13.50 8.69 -11.30
N ILE A 232 -12.46 8.96 -12.09
CA ILE A 232 -11.09 9.17 -11.59
C ILE A 232 -11.00 10.51 -10.85
N LEU A 233 -11.60 11.57 -11.40
CA LEU A 233 -11.64 12.90 -10.77
C LEU A 233 -12.46 12.90 -9.47
N ILE A 234 -13.50 12.07 -9.42
CA ILE A 234 -14.31 11.83 -8.24
C ILE A 234 -13.49 11.13 -7.13
N LEU A 235 -12.71 10.11 -7.47
CA LEU A 235 -11.84 9.38 -6.54
C LEU A 235 -10.81 10.29 -5.85
N PHE A 236 -10.31 11.31 -6.54
CA PHE A 236 -9.39 12.29 -5.94
C PHE A 236 -10.03 13.11 -4.79
N LYS A 237 -11.36 13.17 -4.68
CA LYS A 237 -12.04 13.77 -3.52
C LYS A 237 -11.74 13.02 -2.23
N LEU A 238 -11.41 11.72 -2.28
CA LEU A 238 -10.97 10.93 -1.12
C LEU A 238 -9.68 11.48 -0.50
N LEU A 239 -8.88 12.24 -1.25
CA LEU A 239 -7.72 12.95 -0.70
C LEU A 239 -8.10 14.02 0.33
N LYS A 240 -9.37 14.43 0.44
CA LYS A 240 -9.79 15.27 1.58
C LYS A 240 -9.62 14.54 2.91
N ILE A 241 -9.73 13.21 2.96
CA ILE A 241 -9.44 12.44 4.18
C ILE A 241 -7.99 12.65 4.62
N ALA A 242 -7.06 12.76 3.66
CA ALA A 242 -5.65 13.01 3.94
C ALA A 242 -5.43 14.31 4.74
N THR A 243 -6.29 15.32 4.53
CA THR A 243 -6.23 16.57 5.31
C THR A 243 -6.68 16.36 6.76
N GLY A 244 -7.59 15.41 7.03
CA GLY A 244 -8.04 15.02 8.37
C GLY A 244 -7.03 14.15 9.13
N VAL A 245 -6.28 13.30 8.41
CA VAL A 245 -5.18 12.48 8.99
C VAL A 245 -3.80 13.09 8.73
N ARG A 246 -3.75 14.42 8.55
CA ARG A 246 -2.55 15.18 8.19
C ARG A 246 -1.32 14.79 8.99
N ALA A 247 -1.46 14.64 10.31
CA ALA A 247 -0.36 14.30 11.20
C ALA A 247 0.27 12.93 10.87
N LEU A 248 -0.54 11.93 10.50
CA LEU A 248 -0.06 10.60 10.12
C LEU A 248 0.57 10.61 8.72
N LEU A 249 0.05 11.41 7.80
CA LEU A 249 0.63 11.52 6.46
C LEU A 249 1.93 12.30 6.46
N ASP A 250 2.04 13.36 7.26
CA ASP A 250 3.29 14.09 7.43
C ASP A 250 4.38 13.17 7.97
N THR A 251 4.08 12.28 8.93
CA THR A 251 5.07 11.30 9.42
C THR A 251 5.47 10.29 8.35
N VAL A 252 4.51 9.77 7.56
CA VAL A 252 4.79 8.87 6.43
C VAL A 252 5.65 9.54 5.35
N VAL A 253 5.33 10.79 4.98
CA VAL A 253 6.10 11.55 3.99
C VAL A 253 7.52 11.83 4.48
N HIS A 254 7.70 12.05 5.79
CA HIS A 254 9.02 12.23 6.37
C HIS A 254 9.86 10.96 6.44
N SER A 255 9.25 9.77 6.56
CA SER A 255 9.95 8.49 6.54
C SER A 255 10.20 7.96 5.12
N LEU A 256 9.43 8.41 4.12
CA LEU A 256 9.53 7.97 2.73
C LEU A 256 10.95 8.08 2.12
N PRO A 257 11.75 9.13 2.35
CA PRO A 257 13.12 9.20 1.84
C PRO A 257 14.04 8.09 2.39
N GLN A 258 13.84 7.67 3.64
CA GLN A 258 14.62 6.60 4.25
C GLN A 258 14.24 5.24 3.64
N ILE A 259 12.94 5.00 3.48
CA ILE A 259 12.42 3.80 2.80
C ILE A 259 12.86 3.78 1.33
N GLY A 260 12.92 4.94 0.68
CA GLY A 260 13.36 5.09 -0.71
C GLY A 260 14.79 4.59 -0.94
N ASN A 261 15.72 4.81 -0.01
CA ASN A 261 17.09 4.32 -0.12
C ASN A 261 17.15 2.78 -0.09
N LEU A 262 16.41 2.17 0.83
CA LEU A 262 16.28 0.71 0.91
C LEU A 262 15.56 0.17 -0.33
N GLY A 263 14.48 0.82 -0.75
CA GLY A 263 13.70 0.48 -1.94
C GLY A 263 14.52 0.53 -3.22
N LEU A 264 15.44 1.50 -3.35
CA LEU A 264 16.35 1.60 -4.49
C LEU A 264 17.35 0.44 -4.52
N LEU A 265 17.88 0.03 -3.37
CA LEU A 265 18.74 -1.16 -3.27
C LEU A 265 17.97 -2.44 -3.66
N PHE A 266 16.76 -2.61 -3.14
CA PHE A 266 15.89 -3.73 -3.51
C PHE A 266 15.54 -3.71 -5.01
N PHE A 267 15.25 -2.55 -5.58
CA PHE A 267 14.99 -2.40 -7.00
C PHE A 267 16.21 -2.77 -7.86
N LEU A 268 17.42 -2.37 -7.45
CA LEU A 268 18.66 -2.77 -8.12
C LEU A 268 18.86 -4.29 -8.09
N PHE A 269 18.60 -4.91 -6.94
CA PHE A 269 18.66 -6.36 -6.81
C PHE A 269 17.66 -7.04 -7.77
N PHE A 270 16.40 -6.62 -7.76
CA PHE A 270 15.40 -7.12 -8.71
C PHE A 270 15.81 -6.89 -10.16
N PHE A 271 16.42 -5.75 -10.49
CA PHE A 271 16.88 -5.43 -11.83
C PHE A 271 17.93 -6.44 -12.34
N ILE A 272 18.92 -6.77 -11.48
CA ILE A 272 19.97 -7.74 -11.81
C ILE A 272 19.34 -9.12 -12.06
N PHE A 273 18.50 -9.60 -11.13
CA PHE A 273 17.84 -10.90 -11.29
C PHE A 273 16.84 -10.92 -12.44
N THR A 274 16.23 -9.80 -12.78
CA THR A 274 15.33 -9.69 -13.94
C THR A 274 16.11 -9.90 -15.24
N THR A 275 17.27 -9.25 -15.36
CA THR A 275 18.14 -9.40 -16.54
C THR A 275 18.64 -10.83 -16.67
N LEU A 276 19.10 -11.43 -15.56
CA LEU A 276 19.50 -12.84 -15.53
C LEU A 276 18.35 -13.78 -15.86
N GLY A 277 17.15 -13.52 -15.33
CA GLY A 277 15.96 -14.33 -15.57
C GLY A 277 15.54 -14.31 -17.04
N VAL A 278 15.58 -13.16 -17.71
CA VAL A 278 15.30 -13.09 -19.15
C VAL A 278 16.32 -13.88 -19.96
N GLU A 279 17.60 -13.78 -19.63
CA GLU A 279 18.66 -14.48 -20.39
C GLU A 279 18.61 -16.01 -20.18
N LEU A 280 18.39 -16.46 -18.93
CA LEU A 280 18.39 -17.88 -18.59
C LEU A 280 17.07 -18.57 -18.95
N PHE A 281 15.94 -17.88 -18.77
CA PHE A 281 14.61 -18.48 -18.76
C PHE A 281 13.67 -17.89 -19.82
N GLY A 282 14.10 -16.87 -20.58
CA GLY A 282 13.25 -16.21 -21.58
C GLY A 282 12.83 -17.10 -22.75
N LYS A 283 13.57 -18.18 -23.03
CA LYS A 283 13.28 -19.16 -24.09
C LYS A 283 12.60 -20.43 -23.60
N LEU A 284 12.18 -20.49 -22.32
CA LEU A 284 11.42 -21.64 -21.83
C LEU A 284 10.07 -21.71 -22.54
N GLU A 285 9.89 -22.76 -23.33
CA GLU A 285 8.62 -23.13 -23.93
C GLU A 285 7.96 -24.23 -23.10
N CYS A 286 6.83 -23.88 -22.49
CA CYS A 286 6.03 -24.83 -21.73
C CYS A 286 5.13 -25.59 -22.71
N SER A 287 5.32 -26.90 -22.80
CA SER A 287 4.51 -27.81 -23.64
C SER A 287 3.63 -28.69 -22.75
N GLU A 288 2.60 -29.32 -23.31
CA GLU A 288 1.71 -30.24 -22.56
C GLU A 288 2.47 -31.41 -21.92
N GLU A 289 3.62 -31.80 -22.47
CA GLU A 289 4.49 -32.85 -21.91
C GLU A 289 5.37 -32.36 -20.74
N GLN A 290 5.67 -31.06 -20.70
CA GLN A 290 6.53 -30.42 -19.70
C GLN A 290 5.77 -29.28 -19.05
N LEU A 291 4.88 -29.64 -18.10
CA LEU A 291 4.08 -28.70 -17.34
C LEU A 291 5.00 -27.74 -16.57
N CYS A 292 5.02 -26.48 -16.98
CA CYS A 292 5.60 -25.42 -16.18
C CYS A 292 4.64 -25.07 -15.03
N SER A 293 4.76 -25.77 -13.91
CA SER A 293 4.02 -25.41 -12.70
C SER A 293 4.38 -23.99 -12.27
N GLY A 294 3.38 -23.10 -12.20
CA GLY A 294 3.55 -21.71 -11.77
C GLY A 294 3.86 -20.68 -12.87
N LEU A 295 4.20 -21.10 -14.10
CA LEU A 295 4.38 -20.18 -15.23
C LEU A 295 3.11 -20.09 -16.08
N ASN A 296 2.63 -18.87 -16.31
CA ASN A 296 1.39 -18.60 -17.03
C ASN A 296 1.57 -17.41 -17.99
N LYS A 297 0.55 -17.08 -18.78
CA LYS A 297 0.53 -15.86 -19.62
C LYS A 297 0.86 -14.59 -18.83
N HIS A 298 0.55 -14.56 -17.53
CA HIS A 298 0.81 -13.43 -16.63
C HIS A 298 2.03 -13.62 -15.70
N ALA A 299 2.75 -14.73 -15.80
CA ALA A 299 3.94 -15.02 -14.99
C ALA A 299 4.96 -15.79 -15.86
N HIS A 300 5.83 -15.07 -16.55
CA HIS A 300 6.80 -15.64 -17.50
C HIS A 300 8.03 -14.77 -17.68
N PHE A 301 9.13 -15.38 -18.16
CA PHE A 301 10.45 -14.76 -18.27
C PHE A 301 10.77 -14.14 -19.64
N LYS A 302 9.82 -14.11 -20.57
CA LYS A 302 10.04 -13.65 -21.97
C LYS A 302 10.35 -12.15 -22.07
N ASN A 303 9.70 -11.33 -21.25
CA ASN A 303 9.79 -9.87 -21.31
C ASN A 303 10.27 -9.32 -19.97
N PHE A 304 11.14 -8.31 -19.99
CA PHE A 304 11.71 -7.70 -18.78
C PHE A 304 10.64 -7.32 -17.73
N GLY A 305 9.56 -6.64 -18.14
CA GLY A 305 8.51 -6.22 -17.21
C GLY A 305 7.76 -7.40 -16.57
N MET A 306 7.49 -8.45 -17.34
CA MET A 306 6.83 -9.66 -16.81
C MET A 306 7.77 -10.46 -15.91
N THR A 307 9.05 -10.54 -16.25
CA THR A 307 10.08 -11.15 -15.40
C THR A 307 10.19 -10.41 -14.06
N LEU A 308 10.18 -9.08 -14.08
CA LEU A 308 10.23 -8.27 -12.86
C LEU A 308 9.02 -8.55 -11.95
N LEU A 309 7.81 -8.58 -12.53
CA LEU A 309 6.59 -8.93 -11.80
C LEU A 309 6.61 -10.38 -11.28
N THR A 310 7.16 -11.32 -12.07
CA THR A 310 7.29 -12.73 -11.67
C THR A 310 8.26 -12.88 -10.50
N LEU A 311 9.39 -12.16 -10.51
CA LEU A 311 10.33 -12.13 -9.38
C LEU A 311 9.73 -11.45 -8.15
N PHE A 312 8.95 -10.39 -8.33
CA PHE A 312 8.23 -9.75 -7.23
C PHE A 312 7.23 -10.71 -6.58
N ARG A 313 6.47 -11.46 -7.38
CA ARG A 313 5.55 -12.51 -6.93
C ARG A 313 6.27 -13.59 -6.10
N ILE A 314 7.43 -14.05 -6.58
CA ILE A 314 8.28 -15.00 -5.86
C ILE A 314 8.78 -14.41 -4.52
N ALA A 315 9.20 -13.14 -4.51
CA ALA A 315 9.67 -12.47 -3.30
C ALA A 315 8.57 -12.26 -2.25
N THR A 316 7.32 -12.12 -2.68
CA THR A 316 6.16 -12.09 -1.77
C THR A 316 5.74 -13.48 -1.27
N GLY A 317 6.31 -14.56 -1.82
CA GLY A 317 5.96 -15.94 -1.46
C GLY A 317 4.60 -16.40 -1.99
N ASP A 318 4.09 -15.75 -3.04
CA ASP A 318 2.79 -16.06 -3.65
C ASP A 318 3.01 -16.92 -4.90
N ASN A 319 2.61 -18.21 -4.87
CA ASN A 319 2.92 -19.21 -5.91
C ASN A 319 1.73 -19.57 -6.80
#